data_AF-A0A9E5WEX9-F1
#
_entry.id   AF-A0A9E5WEX9-F1
#
_cell.length_a   1.000
_cell.length_b   1.000
_cell.length_c   1.000
_cell.angle_alpha   90.00
_cell.angle_beta   90.00
_cell.angle_gamma   90.00
#
_symmetry.space_group_name_H-M   'P 1'
#
loop_
_entity.id
_entity.type
_entity.pdbx_description
1 polymer ?
#
loop_
_entity_poly.entity_id
_entity_poly.type
_entity_poly.pdbx_seq_one_letter_code
_entity_poly.pdbx_strand_id
1 'polypeptide(L)'
;MPGFAKKTNRLTSFFIYVVFIIIAAGAGIKAVRYSKDLNFYYNYLLKWETALTILSSKDLALPRFTGINRMEYMDNLVKLMGKLSIKVPRSNTRHAYIYQMFDKEFSKHRDVFLMCFEKKIILYGLSKTTFNMLDKNIDGKLGRNKGKFRGKFQKDKDCYAGIWEL
;
A
#
# COMPACT_ATOMS: atom_id res chain seq x y z
N MET A 1 22.94 -2.13 58.38
CA MET A 1 22.86 -1.16 57.27
C MET A 1 21.71 -1.54 56.30
N PRO A 2 20.49 -1.00 56.46
CA PRO A 2 19.32 -1.39 55.64
C PRO A 2 19.10 -0.53 54.38
N GLY A 3 19.95 0.47 54.12
CA GLY A 3 19.71 1.50 53.08
C GLY A 3 20.11 1.11 51.65
N PHE A 4 21.02 0.15 51.48
CA PHE A 4 21.52 -0.24 50.15
C PHE A 4 20.54 -1.14 49.39
N ALA A 5 19.95 -2.15 50.04
CA ALA A 5 19.01 -3.08 49.40
C ALA A 5 17.75 -2.38 48.85
N LYS A 6 17.23 -1.35 49.53
CA LYS A 6 16.09 -0.55 49.02
C LYS A 6 16.45 0.31 47.81
N LYS A 7 17.69 0.79 47.71
CA LYS A 7 18.16 1.62 46.57
C LYS A 7 18.39 0.78 45.32
N THR A 8 18.99 -0.41 45.44
CA THR A 8 19.17 -1.33 44.31
C THR A 8 17.82 -1.76 43.73
N ASN A 9 16.83 -2.04 44.58
CA ASN A 9 15.51 -2.47 44.13
C ASN A 9 14.75 -1.38 43.34
N ARG A 10 14.92 -0.10 43.73
CA ARG A 10 14.37 1.05 42.99
C ARG A 10 15.03 1.26 41.62
N LEU A 11 16.36 1.11 41.54
CA LEU A 11 17.11 1.28 40.29
C LEU A 11 16.81 0.16 39.29
N THR A 12 16.72 -1.09 39.77
CA THR A 12 16.33 -2.24 38.96
C THR A 12 14.88 -2.12 38.46
N SER A 13 13.96 -1.71 39.33
CA SER A 13 12.57 -1.47 38.94
C SER A 13 12.46 -0.34 37.92
N PHE A 14 13.19 0.76 38.11
CA PHE A 14 13.26 1.86 37.15
C PHE A 14 13.74 1.40 35.77
N PHE A 15 14.81 0.60 35.73
CA PHE A 15 15.32 0.04 34.47
C PHE A 15 14.30 -0.87 33.78
N ILE A 16 13.63 -1.75 34.55
CA ILE A 16 12.58 -2.63 34.03
C ILE A 16 11.43 -1.81 33.44
N TYR A 17 10.95 -0.78 34.14
CA TYR A 17 9.89 0.10 33.64
C TYR A 17 10.31 0.83 32.37
N VAL A 18 11.54 1.35 32.29
CA VAL A 18 12.06 1.99 31.08
C VAL A 18 12.10 1.02 29.90
N VAL A 19 12.58 -0.21 30.11
CA VAL A 19 12.60 -1.24 29.06
C VAL A 19 11.18 -1.58 28.60
N PHE A 20 10.23 -1.75 29.52
CA PHE A 20 8.83 -2.00 29.17
C PHE A 20 8.21 -0.86 28.37
N ILE A 21 8.49 0.40 28.74
CA ILE A 21 8.02 1.58 27.99
C ILE A 21 8.59 1.57 26.57
N ILE A 22 9.88 1.27 26.39
CA ILE A 22 10.51 1.21 25.06
C ILE A 22 9.88 0.10 24.21
N ILE A 23 9.64 -1.08 24.79
CA ILE A 23 8.99 -2.20 24.08
C ILE A 23 7.55 -1.82 23.69
N ALA A 24 6.77 -1.28 24.63
CA ALA A 24 5.39 -0.86 24.40
C ALA A 24 5.30 0.24 23.34
N ALA A 25 6.15 1.26 23.41
CA ALA A 25 6.24 2.32 22.41
C ALA A 25 6.62 1.76 21.04
N GLY A 26 7.61 0.87 20.99
CA GLY A 26 8.02 0.19 19.76
C GLY A 26 6.89 -0.65 19.15
N ALA A 27 6.12 -1.37 19.97
CA ALA A 27 4.96 -2.14 19.54
C ALA A 27 3.84 -1.23 19.02
N GLY A 28 3.51 -0.15 19.74
CA GLY A 28 2.49 0.83 19.32
C GLY A 28 2.84 1.49 17.99
N ILE A 29 4.10 1.91 17.82
CA ILE A 29 4.59 2.46 16.55
C ILE A 29 4.46 1.44 15.42
N LYS A 30 4.82 0.16 15.65
CA LYS A 30 4.64 -0.92 14.66
C LYS A 30 3.17 -1.16 14.31
N ALA A 31 2.27 -1.14 15.29
CA ALA A 31 0.84 -1.34 15.06
C ALA A 31 0.22 -0.22 14.21
N VAL A 32 0.53 1.05 14.51
CA VAL A 32 0.09 2.20 13.71
C VAL A 32 0.63 2.11 12.26
N ARG A 33 1.87 1.65 12.10
CA ARG A 33 2.47 1.44 10.76
C ARG A 33 1.73 0.37 9.98
N TYR A 34 1.50 -0.79 10.59
CA TYR A 34 0.76 -1.89 9.98
C TYR A 34 -0.65 -1.43 9.58
N SER A 35 -1.32 -0.65 10.44
CA SER A 35 -2.63 -0.05 10.14
C SER A 35 -2.62 0.82 8.88
N LYS A 36 -1.60 1.67 8.65
CA LYS A 36 -1.51 2.50 7.43
C LYS A 36 -1.30 1.67 6.17
N ASP A 37 -0.44 0.67 6.23
CA ASP A 37 -0.11 -0.20 5.10
C ASP A 37 -1.32 -1.12 4.76
N LEU A 38 -2.03 -1.62 5.79
CA LEU A 38 -3.32 -2.28 5.64
C LEU A 38 -4.39 -1.37 5.04
N ASN A 39 -4.42 -0.09 5.44
CA ASN A 39 -5.39 0.88 4.94
C ASN A 39 -5.21 1.07 3.42
N PHE A 40 -3.97 1.14 2.92
CA PHE A 40 -3.71 1.19 1.48
C PHE A 40 -4.23 -0.06 0.74
N TYR A 41 -3.99 -1.26 1.26
CA TYR A 41 -4.48 -2.48 0.60
C TYR A 41 -6.00 -2.63 0.72
N TYR A 42 -6.53 -2.70 1.95
CA TYR A 42 -7.94 -3.02 2.21
C TYR A 42 -8.90 -1.88 1.84
N ASN A 43 -8.56 -0.63 2.15
CA ASN A 43 -9.49 0.48 1.97
C ASN A 43 -9.34 1.21 0.64
N TYR A 44 -8.28 0.94 -0.12
CA TYR A 44 -8.04 1.57 -1.42
C TYR A 44 -7.89 0.54 -2.55
N LEU A 45 -6.93 -0.39 -2.49
CA LEU A 45 -6.70 -1.34 -3.59
C LEU A 45 -7.84 -2.36 -3.79
N LEU A 46 -8.35 -2.99 -2.74
CA LEU A 46 -9.46 -3.94 -2.86
C LEU A 46 -10.74 -3.28 -3.41
N LYS A 47 -10.96 -2.00 -3.09
CA LYS A 47 -12.10 -1.25 -3.64
C LYS A 47 -11.93 -0.98 -5.14
N TRP A 48 -10.69 -0.82 -5.60
CA TRP A 48 -10.38 -0.69 -7.03
C TRP A 48 -10.63 -2.01 -7.76
N GLU A 49 -10.18 -3.14 -7.20
CA GLU A 49 -10.53 -4.47 -7.70
C GLU A 49 -12.04 -4.63 -7.81
N THR A 50 -12.79 -4.34 -6.74
CA THR A 50 -14.26 -4.43 -6.74
C THR A 50 -14.90 -3.56 -7.83
N ALA A 51 -14.45 -2.32 -7.98
CA ALA A 51 -14.96 -1.40 -9.01
C ALA A 51 -14.67 -1.92 -10.42
N LEU A 52 -13.50 -2.53 -10.65
CA LEU A 52 -13.14 -3.14 -11.92
C LEU A 52 -13.95 -4.41 -12.19
N THR A 53 -14.17 -5.27 -11.20
CA THR A 53 -15.02 -6.46 -11.36
C THR A 53 -16.43 -6.08 -11.80
N ILE A 54 -17.01 -5.03 -11.22
CA ILE A 54 -18.34 -4.51 -11.61
C ILE A 54 -18.30 -3.90 -13.02
N LEU A 55 -17.21 -3.25 -13.40
CA LEU A 55 -17.05 -2.70 -14.75
C LEU A 55 -16.94 -3.82 -15.78
N SER A 56 -16.12 -4.83 -15.52
CA SER A 56 -15.90 -5.98 -16.41
C SER A 56 -17.18 -6.80 -16.62
N SER A 57 -18.11 -6.81 -15.65
CA SER A 57 -19.41 -7.47 -15.82
C SER A 57 -20.39 -6.72 -16.74
N LYS A 58 -20.09 -5.48 -17.15
CA LYS A 58 -20.97 -4.66 -18.00
C LYS A 58 -20.67 -4.79 -19.51
N ASP A 59 -19.69 -5.60 -19.90
CA ASP A 59 -19.29 -5.86 -21.30
C ASP A 59 -19.13 -4.58 -22.16
N LEU A 60 -18.39 -3.61 -21.62
CA LEU A 60 -18.16 -2.31 -22.26
C LEU A 60 -16.73 -2.17 -22.74
N ALA A 61 -16.56 -1.51 -23.89
CA ALA A 61 -15.25 -1.14 -24.40
C ALA A 61 -14.56 -0.14 -23.45
N LEU A 62 -13.38 -0.53 -22.96
CA LEU A 62 -12.54 0.35 -22.16
C LEU A 62 -11.98 1.51 -23.01
N PRO A 63 -11.61 2.64 -22.38
CA PRO A 63 -10.91 3.72 -23.07
C PRO A 63 -9.64 3.22 -23.79
N ARG A 64 -9.26 3.86 -24.89
CA ARG A 64 -8.07 3.45 -25.64
C ARG A 64 -6.79 3.83 -24.89
N PHE A 65 -5.92 2.84 -24.65
CA PHE A 65 -4.58 3.06 -24.13
C PHE A 65 -3.53 3.00 -25.24
N THR A 66 -2.70 4.03 -25.37
CA THR A 66 -1.66 4.17 -26.42
C THR A 66 -0.25 3.97 -25.88
N GLY A 67 -0.07 3.65 -24.60
CA GLY A 67 1.26 3.49 -23.97
C GLY A 67 1.76 4.76 -23.27
N ILE A 68 1.50 5.92 -23.88
CA ILE A 68 1.97 7.23 -23.41
C ILE A 68 0.87 8.03 -22.68
N ASN A 69 -0.41 7.75 -22.94
CA ASN A 69 -1.56 8.50 -22.43
C ASN A 69 -2.08 8.01 -21.08
N ARG A 70 -1.20 7.70 -20.12
CA ARG A 70 -1.58 7.02 -18.87
C ARG A 70 -2.61 7.78 -18.02
N MET A 71 -2.39 9.09 -17.84
CA MET A 71 -3.29 9.94 -17.04
C MET A 71 -4.65 10.09 -17.72
N GLU A 72 -4.64 10.42 -19.02
CA GLU A 72 -5.84 10.58 -19.83
C GLU A 72 -6.68 9.29 -19.89
N TYR A 73 -6.02 8.15 -20.06
CA TYR A 73 -6.67 6.84 -20.00
C TYR A 73 -7.39 6.63 -18.66
N MET A 74 -6.71 6.89 -17.54
CA MET A 74 -7.30 6.72 -16.21
C MET A 74 -8.41 7.73 -15.93
N ASP A 75 -8.29 8.98 -16.37
CA ASP A 75 -9.35 9.99 -16.25
C ASP A 75 -10.59 9.58 -17.04
N ASN A 76 -10.41 9.07 -18.26
CA ASN A 76 -11.51 8.56 -19.08
C ASN A 76 -12.14 7.31 -18.47
N LEU A 77 -11.34 6.43 -17.85
CA LEU A 77 -11.84 5.25 -17.15
C LEU A 77 -12.68 5.65 -15.93
N VAL A 78 -12.21 6.60 -15.12
CA VAL A 78 -12.95 7.12 -13.96
C VAL A 78 -14.24 7.80 -14.41
N LYS A 79 -14.21 8.59 -15.49
CA LYS A 79 -15.42 9.19 -16.08
C LYS A 79 -16.41 8.13 -16.56
N LEU A 80 -15.93 7.07 -17.22
CA LEU A 80 -16.76 5.95 -17.66
C LEU A 80 -17.42 5.24 -16.46
N MET A 81 -16.64 4.90 -15.43
CA MET A 81 -17.17 4.33 -14.19
C MET A 81 -18.24 5.24 -13.55
N GLY A 82 -17.99 6.56 -13.50
CA GLY A 82 -18.94 7.54 -13.00
C GLY A 82 -20.26 7.56 -13.79
N LYS A 83 -20.21 7.50 -15.14
CA LYS A 83 -21.39 7.41 -16.00
C LYS A 83 -22.20 6.13 -15.75
N LEU A 84 -21.54 5.06 -15.33
CA LEU A 84 -22.16 3.76 -15.01
C LEU A 84 -22.59 3.65 -13.54
N SER A 85 -22.53 4.74 -12.78
CA SER A 85 -22.79 4.79 -11.34
C SER A 85 -21.91 3.82 -10.52
N ILE A 86 -20.74 3.46 -11.05
CA ILE A 86 -19.73 2.66 -10.32
C ILE A 86 -18.92 3.61 -9.44
N LYS A 87 -18.93 3.36 -8.14
CA LYS A 87 -18.23 4.19 -7.16
C LYS A 87 -16.74 3.90 -7.18
N VAL A 88 -15.96 4.86 -7.70
CA VAL A 88 -14.51 4.81 -7.69
C VAL A 88 -13.96 5.06 -6.27
N PRO A 89 -12.92 4.34 -5.82
CA PRO A 89 -12.30 4.57 -4.52
C PRO A 89 -11.75 5.99 -4.39
N ARG A 90 -11.88 6.57 -3.18
CA ARG A 90 -11.24 7.86 -2.88
C ARG A 90 -9.77 7.66 -2.58
N SER A 91 -8.94 8.48 -3.21
CA SER A 91 -7.53 8.61 -2.86
C SER A 91 -7.30 9.76 -1.87
N ASN A 92 -6.11 9.83 -1.29
CA ASN A 92 -5.61 10.98 -0.52
C ASN A 92 -4.97 12.07 -1.41
N THR A 93 -5.06 11.95 -2.73
CA THR A 93 -4.65 12.98 -3.70
C THR A 93 -5.85 13.49 -4.49
N ARG A 94 -5.63 14.47 -5.39
CA ARG A 94 -6.66 14.96 -6.32
C ARG A 94 -7.11 13.90 -7.34
N HIS A 95 -6.27 12.90 -7.62
CA HIS A 95 -6.56 11.85 -8.60
C HIS A 95 -6.93 10.55 -7.89
N ALA A 96 -8.08 9.97 -8.23
CA ALA A 96 -8.57 8.74 -7.60
C ALA A 96 -7.64 7.52 -7.78
N TYR A 97 -6.77 7.57 -8.79
CA TYR A 97 -5.81 6.52 -9.16
C TYR A 97 -4.36 6.84 -8.77
N ILE A 98 -4.10 7.91 -8.00
CA ILE A 98 -2.77 8.20 -7.44
C ILE A 98 -2.90 8.18 -5.93
N TYR A 99 -2.21 7.29 -5.24
CA TYR A 99 -2.20 7.23 -3.78
C TYR A 99 -0.83 7.63 -3.23
N GLN A 100 -0.80 8.64 -2.36
CA GLN A 100 0.44 9.10 -1.78
C GLN A 100 0.76 8.33 -0.51
N MET A 101 1.87 7.60 -0.51
CA MET A 101 2.37 6.85 0.64
C MET A 101 3.61 7.53 1.22
N PHE A 102 3.82 7.39 2.53
CA PHE A 102 5.06 7.85 3.15
C PHE A 102 6.12 6.75 3.03
N ASP A 103 7.17 7.00 2.25
CA ASP A 103 8.31 6.11 2.08
C ASP A 103 9.36 6.39 3.17
N LYS A 104 9.61 5.38 4.00
CA LYS A 104 10.53 5.46 5.13
C LYS A 104 12.00 5.39 4.70
N GLU A 105 12.29 4.71 3.59
CA GLU A 105 13.68 4.51 3.13
C GLU A 105 14.31 5.85 2.71
N PHE A 106 13.47 6.77 2.21
CA PHE A 106 13.89 8.10 1.75
C PHE A 106 13.30 9.26 2.57
N SER A 107 12.53 8.97 3.62
CA SER A 107 11.79 9.96 4.42
C SER A 107 10.98 10.95 3.58
N LYS A 108 10.35 10.45 2.51
CA LYS A 108 9.63 11.26 1.51
C LYS A 108 8.26 10.68 1.21
N HIS A 109 7.34 11.55 0.82
CA HIS A 109 6.10 11.10 0.20
C HIS A 109 6.41 10.56 -1.19
N ARG A 110 5.87 9.38 -1.50
CA ARG A 110 5.98 8.72 -2.79
C ARG A 110 4.59 8.46 -3.33
N ASP A 111 4.37 8.88 -4.56
CA ASP A 111 3.10 8.68 -5.24
C ASP A 111 3.10 7.29 -5.88
N VAL A 112 2.10 6.49 -5.51
CA VAL A 112 1.79 5.20 -6.13
C VAL A 112 0.74 5.44 -7.20
N PHE A 113 1.16 5.31 -8.46
CA PHE A 113 0.24 5.43 -9.60
C PHE A 113 -0.39 4.07 -9.90
N LEU A 114 -1.72 4.06 -9.93
CA LEU A 114 -2.55 2.92 -10.26
C LEU A 114 -2.93 2.96 -11.74
N MET A 115 -2.69 1.87 -12.46
CA MET A 115 -3.15 1.71 -13.82
C MET A 115 -4.02 0.48 -13.92
N CYS A 116 -5.29 0.68 -14.24
CA CYS A 116 -6.28 -0.39 -14.22
C CYS A 116 -6.59 -0.88 -15.63
N PHE A 117 -6.65 -2.18 -15.81
CA PHE A 117 -7.15 -2.85 -17.01
C PHE A 117 -8.24 -3.83 -16.60
N GLU A 118 -8.93 -4.40 -17.60
CA GLU A 118 -10.05 -5.33 -17.39
C GLU A 118 -9.73 -6.50 -16.44
N LYS A 119 -8.53 -7.07 -16.56
CA LYS A 119 -8.12 -8.29 -15.83
C LYS A 119 -6.87 -8.10 -14.96
N LYS A 120 -6.37 -6.86 -14.86
CA LYS A 120 -5.16 -6.59 -14.08
C LYS A 120 -5.04 -5.15 -13.63
N ILE A 121 -4.37 -4.95 -12.50
CA ILE A 121 -3.96 -3.65 -11.98
C ILE A 121 -2.44 -3.57 -11.99
N ILE A 122 -1.89 -2.52 -12.58
CA ILE A 122 -0.45 -2.23 -12.53
C ILE A 122 -0.22 -1.09 -11.54
N LEU A 123 0.68 -1.34 -10.59
CA LEU A 123 1.09 -0.41 -9.55
C LEU A 123 2.50 0.10 -9.88
N TYR A 124 2.68 1.41 -9.94
CA TYR A 124 3.98 2.03 -10.14
C TYR A 124 4.39 2.83 -8.90
N GLY A 125 5.70 2.89 -8.64
CA GLY A 125 6.23 3.69 -7.52
C GLY A 125 6.10 3.01 -6.16
N LEU A 126 6.11 1.67 -6.11
CA LEU A 126 6.09 0.94 -4.84
C LEU A 126 7.48 0.95 -4.20
N SER A 127 7.57 1.19 -2.90
CA SER A 127 8.79 0.89 -2.15
C SER A 127 8.96 -0.63 -2.01
N LYS A 128 10.17 -1.09 -1.64
CA LYS A 128 10.43 -2.51 -1.37
C LYS A 128 9.50 -3.06 -0.28
N THR A 129 9.25 -2.26 0.75
CA THR A 129 8.39 -2.64 1.89
C THR A 129 6.93 -2.79 1.46
N THR A 130 6.39 -1.82 0.70
CA THR A 130 5.02 -1.89 0.19
C THR A 130 4.85 -3.02 -0.79
N PHE A 131 5.82 -3.25 -1.68
CA PHE A 131 5.81 -4.36 -2.62
C PHE A 131 5.69 -5.70 -1.89
N ASN A 132 6.58 -5.97 -0.93
CA ASN A 132 6.56 -7.22 -0.18
C ASN A 132 5.29 -7.40 0.65
N MET A 133 4.72 -6.31 1.18
CA MET A 133 3.44 -6.36 1.89
C MET A 133 2.31 -6.77 0.94
N LEU A 134 2.23 -6.20 -0.26
CA LEU A 134 1.21 -6.55 -1.25
C LEU A 134 1.35 -7.99 -1.73
N ASP A 135 2.57 -8.41 -2.07
CA ASP A 135 2.92 -9.78 -2.45
C ASP A 135 2.43 -10.78 -1.39
N LYS A 136 2.74 -10.51 -0.11
CA LYS A 136 2.26 -11.33 1.00
C LYS A 136 0.74 -11.31 1.18
N ASN A 137 0.09 -10.15 1.04
CA ASN A 137 -1.36 -10.03 1.25
C ASN A 137 -2.17 -10.66 0.11
N ILE A 138 -1.68 -10.58 -1.13
CA ILE A 138 -2.36 -11.11 -2.32
C ILE A 138 -2.09 -12.61 -2.50
N ASP A 139 -0.82 -13.04 -2.38
CA ASP A 139 -0.41 -14.42 -2.69
C ASP A 139 -0.17 -15.29 -1.45
N GLY A 140 -0.25 -14.72 -0.25
CA GLY A 140 -0.02 -15.41 1.03
C GLY A 140 1.45 -15.75 1.30
N LYS A 141 2.33 -15.67 0.30
CA LYS A 141 3.78 -15.96 0.38
C LYS A 141 4.56 -14.90 -0.38
N LEU A 142 5.80 -14.66 0.04
CA LEU A 142 6.70 -13.75 -0.67
C LEU A 142 7.26 -14.45 -1.91
N GLY A 143 6.98 -13.90 -3.10
CA GLY A 143 7.34 -14.51 -4.37
C GLY A 143 7.23 -13.54 -5.55
N ARG A 144 8.18 -12.61 -5.68
CA ARG A 144 8.23 -11.56 -6.74
C ARG A 144 7.84 -11.96 -8.17
N ASN A 145 8.06 -13.22 -8.55
CA ASN A 145 7.87 -13.74 -9.92
C ASN A 145 6.79 -14.83 -9.99
N LYS A 146 6.05 -15.10 -8.91
CA LYS A 146 5.05 -16.17 -8.82
C LYS A 146 3.77 -15.62 -8.20
N GLY A 147 2.64 -16.27 -8.43
CA GLY A 147 1.35 -15.82 -7.89
C GLY A 147 0.63 -14.79 -8.76
N LYS A 148 -0.43 -14.21 -8.21
CA LYS A 148 -1.26 -13.15 -8.80
C LYS A 148 -0.57 -11.80 -8.77
N PHE A 149 0.32 -11.54 -7.81
CA PHE A 149 1.05 -10.29 -7.69
C PHE A 149 2.53 -10.45 -8.06
N ARG A 150 2.88 -10.01 -9.26
CA ARG A 150 4.25 -10.09 -9.79
C ARG A 150 4.89 -8.72 -9.83
N GLY A 151 6.20 -8.62 -9.78
CA GLY A 151 6.84 -7.30 -9.88
C GLY A 151 8.25 -7.27 -10.42
N LYS A 152 8.64 -6.07 -10.86
CA LYS A 152 9.96 -5.77 -11.38
C LYS A 152 10.53 -4.54 -10.66
N PHE A 153 11.78 -4.65 -10.22
CA PHE A 153 12.53 -3.52 -9.69
C PHE A 153 12.98 -2.61 -10.83
N GLN A 154 12.72 -1.31 -10.69
CA GLN A 154 13.11 -0.25 -11.61
C GLN A 154 14.32 0.47 -11.01
N LYS A 155 15.52 0.11 -11.45
CA LYS A 155 16.79 0.66 -10.94
C LYS A 155 16.82 2.19 -11.04
N ASP A 156 16.37 2.75 -12.17
CA ASP A 156 16.43 4.19 -12.45
C ASP A 156 15.60 5.05 -11.50
N LYS A 157 14.56 4.47 -10.87
CA LYS A 157 13.61 5.18 -10.01
C LYS A 157 13.63 4.70 -8.56
N ASP A 158 14.53 3.78 -8.27
CA ASP A 158 14.64 3.07 -7.00
C ASP A 158 13.27 2.68 -6.42
N CYS A 159 12.50 1.96 -7.25
CA CYS A 159 11.14 1.56 -6.92
C CYS A 159 10.75 0.26 -7.61
N TYR A 160 9.68 -0.36 -7.14
CA TYR A 160 9.06 -1.52 -7.76
C TYR A 160 7.85 -1.10 -8.58
N ALA A 161 7.64 -1.79 -9.70
CA ALA A 161 6.34 -1.88 -10.33
C ALA A 161 5.76 -3.27 -10.08
N GLY A 162 4.49 -3.32 -9.67
CA GLY A 162 3.73 -4.54 -9.46
C GLY A 162 2.65 -4.71 -10.52
N ILE A 163 2.37 -5.94 -10.92
CA ILE A 163 1.23 -6.33 -11.74
C ILE A 163 0.42 -7.30 -10.90
N TRP A 164 -0.83 -6.92 -10.64
CA TRP A 164 -1.82 -7.73 -9.96
C TRP A 164 -2.81 -8.27 -10.99
N GLU A 165 -2.81 -9.57 -11.24
CA GLU A 165 -3.85 -10.25 -12.03
C GLU A 165 -5.10 -10.45 -11.15
N LEU A 166 -6.27 -10.05 -11.66
CA LEU A 166 -7.56 -10.15 -10.96
C LEU A 166 -8.19 -11.53 -11.18
#